data_AF-A0A4S4LFZ3-F1
#
_entry.id   AF-A0A4S4LFZ3-F1
#
_cell.length_a   1.000
_cell.length_b   1.000
_cell.length_c   1.000
_cell.angle_alpha   90.00
_cell.angle_beta   90.00
_cell.angle_gamma   90.00
#
_symmetry.space_group_name_H-M   'P 1'
#
loop_
_entity.id
_entity.type
_entity.pdbx_description
1 polymer ?
#
loop_
_entity_poly.entity_id
_entity_poly.type
_entity_poly.pdbx_seq_one_letter_code
_entity_poly.pdbx_strand_id
1 'polypeptide(L)'
;MCIFCGQSVHTTAPHISEGQKFKDLRLSLTDYERLKSSSPSYLPSPADRPITGENRPMLKVVAVSADVKEVFKEVKGSDDQDWIELPFSMLDSVLWVMQRLERILRIPMKYWVLTGGGIIYSPGYLVMSLEHFRQAHTIEVTLLPVWDVEEFASMNLKTHTWKHAPPNPPAELPSEPRERANVLFSLIDPIGSPHWNDYITHREAAEKLTQGMMEDMEGEDMALYTSKLKEAVEVALVDEADLKEGEWEKIADGVSLVTVDVQDDGDFEVRDADVIARIHSPNSPQSVDVHFSYHHRTRWSSVEWLYSLGYRINPQPVKCVRAYRDYDVDRAHCSQGWRPFGWFYLDDRDSERSACPITRTDLQRVHDALFGTAEAGKLGERVSLRTTAKLILASVGIPFEIARDQEEAAEGENDGYMGSYGSSISLELKSEKPGISAAHLRKICGINPLPNDGGHIYHFTLKRSLTSKSRLNRYVHEQDTADLTKEQRTTPDEYIEDRDSADDDDDDEDYF
;
A
#
# COMPACT_ATOMS: atom_id res chain seq x y z
N MET A 1 -9.68 6.33 13.06
CA MET A 1 -10.95 6.29 12.30
C MET A 1 -11.80 5.10 12.75
N CYS A 2 -13.13 5.22 12.83
CA CYS A 2 -13.98 4.03 13.03
C CYS A 2 -14.29 3.40 11.66
N ILE A 3 -13.75 2.21 11.43
CA ILE A 3 -13.78 1.51 10.12
C ILE A 3 -15.20 1.10 9.68
N PHE A 4 -16.18 1.11 10.59
CA PHE A 4 -17.58 0.84 10.21
C PHE A 4 -18.32 2.02 9.59
N CYS A 5 -17.77 3.24 9.62
CA CYS A 5 -18.50 4.43 9.12
C CYS A 5 -17.66 5.53 8.47
N GLY A 6 -16.32 5.45 8.42
CA GLY A 6 -15.49 6.46 7.74
C GLY A 6 -15.56 7.88 8.33
N GLN A 7 -16.40 8.09 9.33
CA GLN A 7 -16.40 9.30 10.14
C GLN A 7 -15.26 9.18 11.16
N SER A 8 -14.58 10.30 11.41
CA SER A 8 -13.95 10.54 12.70
C SER A 8 -15.05 10.43 13.75
N VAL A 9 -15.31 9.21 14.20
CA VAL A 9 -16.11 8.99 15.39
C VAL A 9 -15.17 9.40 16.52
N HIS A 10 -15.16 10.70 16.80
CA HIS A 10 -15.14 11.16 18.18
C HIS A 10 -16.35 10.52 18.84
N THR A 11 -16.28 9.21 19.13
CA THR A 11 -17.09 8.59 20.16
C THR A 11 -16.69 9.39 21.37
N THR A 12 -17.52 10.35 21.74
CA THR A 12 -17.35 11.15 22.94
C THR A 12 -17.01 10.14 24.03
N ALA A 13 -15.76 10.20 24.51
CA ALA A 13 -15.29 9.28 25.53
C ALA A 13 -16.38 9.20 26.60
N PRO A 14 -16.81 7.99 27.00
CA PRO A 14 -17.93 7.88 27.91
C PRO A 14 -17.63 8.75 29.13
N HIS A 15 -18.58 9.59 29.54
CA HIS A 15 -18.35 10.52 30.64
C HIS A 15 -17.94 9.74 31.91
N ILE A 16 -16.74 9.99 32.41
CA ILE A 16 -16.18 9.38 33.62
C ILE A 16 -16.19 10.43 34.71
N SER A 17 -16.75 10.09 35.87
CA SER A 17 -16.76 11.04 36.98
C SER A 17 -15.34 11.20 37.52
N GLU A 18 -14.94 12.42 37.87
CA GLU A 18 -13.64 12.68 38.46
C GLU A 18 -13.40 11.77 39.68
N GLY A 19 -12.26 11.05 39.68
CA GLY A 19 -11.91 10.10 40.75
C GLY A 19 -12.55 8.71 40.67
N GLN A 20 -13.41 8.44 39.68
CA GLN A 20 -13.94 7.11 39.41
C GLN A 20 -12.80 6.19 38.93
N LYS A 21 -12.63 5.03 39.59
CA LYS A 21 -11.60 4.05 39.23
C LYS A 21 -12.16 3.00 38.28
N PHE A 22 -11.29 2.28 37.57
CA PHE A 22 -11.70 1.22 36.64
C PHE A 22 -12.57 0.15 37.31
N LYS A 23 -12.26 -0.24 38.55
CA LYS A 23 -13.05 -1.21 39.32
C LYS A 23 -14.48 -0.76 39.62
N ASP A 24 -14.72 0.55 39.72
CA ASP A 24 -16.04 1.09 40.05
C ASP A 24 -17.02 0.97 38.86
N LEU A 25 -16.50 0.65 37.67
CA LEU A 25 -17.28 0.39 36.46
C LEU A 25 -17.77 -1.06 36.37
N ARG A 26 -17.35 -1.93 37.31
CA ARG A 26 -17.70 -3.34 37.30
C ARG A 26 -19.17 -3.54 37.66
N LEU A 27 -19.90 -4.18 36.76
CA LEU A 27 -21.32 -4.48 36.95
C LEU A 27 -21.51 -5.74 37.79
N SER A 28 -22.62 -5.76 38.53
CA SER A 28 -23.14 -7.00 39.09
C SER A 28 -23.46 -7.98 37.95
N LEU A 29 -23.46 -9.29 38.22
CA LEU A 29 -23.81 -10.28 37.20
C LEU A 29 -25.20 -10.01 36.60
N THR A 30 -26.18 -9.65 37.45
CA THR A 30 -27.55 -9.36 37.01
C THR A 30 -27.63 -8.12 36.14
N ASP A 31 -26.90 -7.06 36.47
CA ASP A 31 -26.90 -5.83 35.66
C ASP A 31 -26.13 -6.02 34.35
N TYR A 32 -25.05 -6.80 34.36
CA TYR A 32 -24.33 -7.20 33.16
C TYR A 32 -25.21 -7.99 32.19
N GLU A 33 -25.94 -8.99 32.66
CA GLU A 33 -26.86 -9.77 31.82
C GLU A 33 -28.03 -8.91 31.31
N ARG A 34 -28.52 -7.96 32.11
CA ARG A 34 -29.52 -6.98 31.67
C ARG A 34 -28.97 -6.09 30.55
N LEU A 35 -27.76 -5.57 30.71
CA LEU A 35 -27.08 -4.75 29.70
C LEU A 35 -26.91 -5.53 28.40
N LYS A 36 -26.37 -6.76 28.48
CA LYS A 36 -26.19 -7.66 27.34
C LYS A 36 -27.51 -7.94 26.62
N SER A 37 -28.58 -8.22 27.36
CA SER A 37 -29.91 -8.50 26.80
C SER A 37 -30.54 -7.28 26.12
N SER A 38 -30.17 -6.07 26.54
CA SER A 38 -30.70 -4.82 25.98
C SER A 38 -29.95 -4.32 24.74
N SER A 39 -28.74 -4.82 24.50
CA SER A 39 -27.87 -4.29 23.46
C SER A 39 -27.91 -5.17 22.20
N PRO A 40 -28.46 -4.69 21.07
CA PRO A 40 -28.58 -5.48 19.84
C PRO A 40 -27.23 -5.87 19.21
N SER A 41 -26.13 -5.26 19.66
CA SER A 41 -24.77 -5.55 19.20
C SER A 41 -24.16 -6.84 19.80
N TYR A 42 -24.78 -7.45 20.82
CA TYR A 42 -24.36 -8.77 21.31
C TYR A 42 -24.99 -9.85 20.45
N LEU A 43 -24.43 -10.03 19.26
CA LEU A 43 -24.70 -11.22 18.48
C LEU A 43 -24.14 -12.43 19.25
N PRO A 44 -24.84 -13.59 19.25
CA PRO A 44 -24.29 -14.84 19.75
C PRO A 44 -22.96 -15.09 19.04
N SER A 45 -21.85 -14.97 19.76
CA SER A 45 -20.55 -15.18 19.16
C SER A 45 -20.47 -16.66 18.77
N PRO A 46 -19.91 -17.01 17.60
CA PRO A 46 -19.53 -18.41 17.32
C PRO A 46 -18.72 -19.04 18.45
N ALA A 47 -18.07 -18.20 19.26
CA ALA A 47 -17.28 -18.55 20.43
C ALA A 47 -18.05 -18.88 21.71
N ASP A 48 -19.39 -18.71 21.75
CA ASP A 48 -20.20 -19.24 22.84
C ASP A 48 -20.33 -20.77 22.76
N ARG A 49 -19.91 -21.36 21.63
CA ARG A 49 -19.67 -22.81 21.57
C ARG A 49 -18.44 -23.10 22.42
N PRO A 50 -18.52 -23.99 23.42
CA PRO A 50 -17.36 -24.40 24.19
C PRO A 50 -16.29 -24.86 23.22
N ILE A 51 -15.20 -24.13 23.26
CA ILE A 51 -13.98 -24.35 22.49
C ILE A 51 -13.33 -25.60 23.10
N THR A 52 -13.83 -26.79 22.76
CA THR A 52 -13.29 -28.07 23.26
C THR A 52 -12.06 -28.44 22.42
N GLY A 53 -10.86 -28.31 22.98
CA GLY A 53 -9.60 -28.77 22.38
C GLY A 53 -8.42 -28.37 23.25
N GLU A 54 -7.57 -29.33 23.64
CA GLU A 54 -6.50 -29.14 24.63
C GLU A 54 -5.31 -28.30 24.12
N ASN A 55 -5.22 -28.02 22.81
CA ASN A 55 -4.09 -27.32 22.18
C ASN A 55 -4.49 -25.97 21.54
N ARG A 56 -5.39 -25.20 22.17
CA ARG A 56 -5.81 -23.89 21.63
C ARG A 56 -4.75 -22.83 21.93
N PRO A 57 -4.51 -21.88 21.01
CA PRO A 57 -3.67 -20.74 21.32
C PRO A 57 -4.35 -19.90 22.42
N MET A 58 -3.55 -19.49 23.40
CA MET A 58 -3.99 -18.72 24.56
C MET A 58 -3.43 -17.31 24.45
N LEU A 59 -4.31 -16.33 24.66
CA LEU A 59 -3.99 -14.92 24.74
C LEU A 59 -3.86 -14.54 26.21
N LYS A 60 -2.71 -14.00 26.59
CA LYS A 60 -2.50 -13.46 27.94
C LYS A 60 -2.80 -11.98 27.94
N VAL A 61 -3.85 -11.57 28.64
CA VAL A 61 -4.21 -10.17 28.82
C VAL A 61 -3.58 -9.66 30.10
N VAL A 62 -2.73 -8.64 30.04
CA VAL A 62 -2.04 -8.05 31.18
C VAL A 62 -2.66 -6.72 31.58
N ALA A 63 -2.62 -6.41 32.88
CA ALA A 63 -3.04 -5.13 33.44
C ALA A 63 -1.83 -4.22 33.69
N VAL A 64 -1.87 -2.99 33.20
CA VAL A 64 -0.79 -2.00 33.43
C VAL A 64 -1.07 -1.16 34.68
N SER A 65 -2.25 -0.55 34.77
CA SER A 65 -2.62 0.32 35.89
C SER A 65 -2.95 -0.48 37.16
N ALA A 66 -2.69 0.13 38.33
CA ALA A 66 -2.93 -0.51 39.62
C ALA A 66 -4.42 -0.87 39.84
N ASP A 67 -5.34 -0.06 39.32
CA ASP A 67 -6.77 -0.30 39.46
C ASP A 67 -7.30 -1.41 38.54
N VAL A 68 -6.73 -1.60 37.34
CA VAL A 68 -7.05 -2.77 36.49
C VAL A 68 -6.52 -4.05 37.13
N LYS A 69 -5.33 -4.00 37.74
CA LYS A 69 -4.75 -5.14 38.48
C LYS A 69 -5.65 -5.59 39.62
N GLU A 70 -6.24 -4.66 40.38
CA GLU A 70 -7.23 -4.98 41.42
C GLU A 70 -8.42 -5.77 40.86
N VAL A 71 -8.95 -5.38 39.69
CA VAL A 71 -10.05 -6.10 39.03
C VAL A 71 -9.62 -7.51 38.62
N PHE A 72 -8.40 -7.67 38.08
CA PHE A 72 -7.91 -8.98 37.63
C PHE A 72 -7.75 -9.95 38.80
N LYS A 73 -7.21 -9.48 39.94
CA LYS A 73 -7.10 -10.27 41.17
C LYS A 73 -8.46 -10.69 41.70
N GLU A 74 -9.45 -9.78 41.70
CA GLU A 74 -10.81 -10.08 42.15
C GLU A 74 -11.51 -11.11 41.25
N VAL A 75 -11.27 -11.06 39.93
CA VAL A 75 -11.82 -12.02 38.96
C VAL A 75 -11.22 -13.42 39.13
N LYS A 76 -9.90 -13.51 39.34
CA LYS A 76 -9.18 -14.78 39.42
C LYS A 76 -9.21 -15.41 40.82
N GLY A 77 -9.41 -14.61 41.86
CA GLY A 77 -9.33 -15.05 43.26
C GLY A 77 -7.91 -15.38 43.70
N SER A 78 -6.90 -14.76 43.07
CA SER A 78 -5.47 -14.94 43.39
C SER A 78 -4.78 -13.59 43.41
N ASP A 79 -4.00 -13.32 44.46
CA ASP A 79 -3.28 -12.05 44.64
C ASP A 79 -2.02 -11.92 43.75
N ASP A 80 -1.56 -13.05 43.20
CA ASP A 80 -0.29 -13.17 42.47
C ASP A 80 -0.44 -13.10 40.94
N GLN A 81 -1.66 -12.90 40.42
CA GLN A 81 -1.93 -12.88 38.97
C GLN A 81 -2.47 -11.54 38.49
N ASP A 82 -1.59 -10.74 37.88
CA ASP A 82 -1.93 -9.47 37.20
C ASP A 82 -2.35 -9.68 35.72
N TRP A 83 -2.83 -10.89 35.37
CA TRP A 83 -3.21 -11.22 33.99
C TRP A 83 -4.39 -12.20 33.88
N ILE A 84 -5.04 -12.22 32.71
CA ILE A 84 -6.14 -13.13 32.35
C ILE A 84 -5.80 -13.88 31.06
N GLU A 85 -5.80 -15.21 31.11
CA GLU A 85 -5.72 -16.04 29.91
C GLU A 85 -7.10 -16.21 29.26
N LEU A 86 -7.14 -16.07 27.93
CA LEU A 86 -8.31 -16.20 27.09
C LEU A 86 -7.99 -17.10 25.90
N PRO A 87 -8.81 -18.12 25.60
CA PRO A 87 -8.67 -18.82 24.33
C PRO A 87 -9.10 -17.90 23.19
N PHE A 88 -8.40 -17.98 22.06
CA PHE A 88 -8.76 -17.27 20.84
C PHE A 88 -8.54 -18.13 19.59
N SER A 89 -9.01 -17.64 18.45
CA SER A 89 -8.79 -18.18 17.11
C SER A 89 -8.17 -17.10 16.23
N MET A 90 -7.34 -17.49 15.26
CA MET A 90 -6.82 -16.55 14.26
C MET A 90 -7.93 -15.90 13.43
N LEU A 91 -9.08 -16.57 13.30
CA LEU A 91 -10.28 -16.06 12.64
C LEU A 91 -11.14 -15.15 13.53
N ASP A 92 -10.76 -14.95 14.79
CA ASP A 92 -11.52 -14.04 15.64
C ASP A 92 -11.32 -12.59 15.21
N SER A 93 -12.36 -11.78 15.33
CA SER A 93 -12.16 -10.33 15.40
C SER A 93 -11.68 -9.94 16.80
N VAL A 94 -10.97 -8.81 16.87
CA VAL A 94 -10.61 -8.17 18.15
C VAL A 94 -11.87 -7.92 18.98
N LEU A 95 -12.99 -7.53 18.36
CA LEU A 95 -14.28 -7.39 19.03
C LEU A 95 -14.69 -8.67 19.76
N TRP A 96 -14.53 -9.85 19.17
CA TRP A 96 -14.89 -11.11 19.84
C TRP A 96 -13.96 -11.43 21.01
N VAL A 97 -12.66 -11.14 20.87
CA VAL A 97 -11.72 -11.24 22.00
C VAL A 97 -12.15 -10.31 23.14
N MET A 98 -12.47 -9.05 22.80
CA MET A 98 -12.93 -8.06 23.76
C MET A 98 -14.25 -8.46 24.43
N GLN A 99 -15.22 -9.01 23.70
CA GLN A 99 -16.49 -9.48 24.26
C GLN A 99 -16.32 -10.64 25.26
N ARG A 100 -15.35 -11.54 25.02
CA ARG A 100 -15.03 -12.62 25.98
C ARG A 100 -14.39 -12.05 27.24
N LEU A 101 -13.46 -11.12 27.07
CA LEU A 101 -12.83 -10.46 28.20
C LEU A 101 -13.85 -9.62 28.99
N GLU A 102 -14.73 -8.89 28.32
CA GLU A 102 -15.82 -8.13 28.94
C GLU A 102 -16.68 -9.03 29.84
N ARG A 103 -17.02 -10.25 29.39
CA ARG A 103 -17.81 -11.19 30.19
C ARG A 103 -17.12 -11.60 31.48
N ILE A 104 -15.80 -11.72 31.45
CA ILE A 104 -14.97 -12.08 32.59
C ILE A 104 -14.87 -10.88 33.56
N LEU A 105 -14.58 -9.69 33.03
CA LEU A 105 -14.43 -8.47 33.82
C LEU A 105 -15.75 -7.95 34.36
N ARG A 106 -16.83 -8.07 33.58
CA ARG A 106 -18.13 -7.39 33.73
C ARG A 106 -18.01 -5.87 33.67
N ILE A 107 -17.07 -5.36 32.87
CA ILE A 107 -16.87 -3.92 32.62
C ILE A 107 -17.08 -3.67 31.12
N PRO A 108 -18.07 -2.84 30.72
CA PRO A 108 -18.38 -2.61 29.31
C PRO A 108 -17.18 -2.17 28.46
N MET A 109 -17.02 -2.74 27.26
CA MET A 109 -15.92 -2.44 26.32
C MET A 109 -15.72 -0.96 25.99
N LYS A 110 -16.74 -0.11 26.14
CA LYS A 110 -16.60 1.32 25.89
C LYS A 110 -15.62 2.03 26.84
N TYR A 111 -15.23 1.40 27.95
CA TYR A 111 -14.35 1.98 28.96
C TYR A 111 -12.89 1.51 28.86
N TRP A 112 -12.56 0.61 27.94
CA TRP A 112 -11.21 0.11 27.78
C TRP A 112 -10.92 -0.36 26.35
N VAL A 113 -9.65 -0.43 26.01
CA VAL A 113 -9.15 -0.92 24.73
C VAL A 113 -8.10 -2.01 24.97
N LEU A 114 -7.79 -2.77 23.92
CA LEU A 114 -6.65 -3.69 23.93
C LEU A 114 -5.51 -3.07 23.13
N THR A 115 -4.29 -3.25 23.62
CA THR A 115 -3.06 -2.82 22.95
C THR A 115 -2.00 -3.92 22.98
N GLY A 116 -1.11 -3.96 22.00
CA GLY A 116 0.00 -4.90 21.93
C GLY A 116 0.88 -4.64 20.73
N GLY A 117 2.18 -4.92 20.83
CA GLY A 117 3.13 -4.60 19.76
C GLY A 117 3.22 -3.10 19.42
N GLY A 118 2.89 -2.22 20.38
CA GLY A 118 2.83 -0.77 20.19
C GLY A 118 1.58 -0.26 19.46
N ILE A 119 0.54 -1.07 19.33
CA ILE A 119 -0.67 -0.74 18.55
C ILE A 119 -1.90 -0.81 19.42
N ILE A 120 -2.81 0.16 19.28
CA ILE A 120 -4.14 0.11 19.87
C ILE A 120 -5.08 -0.59 18.89
N TYR A 121 -5.66 -1.72 19.28
CA TYR A 121 -6.44 -2.52 18.35
C TYR A 121 -7.84 -1.95 18.10
N SER A 122 -8.17 -1.80 16.82
CA SER A 122 -9.55 -1.58 16.39
C SER A 122 -10.37 -2.86 16.60
N PRO A 123 -11.58 -2.79 17.20
CA PRO A 123 -12.45 -3.95 17.35
C PRO A 123 -12.81 -4.65 16.03
N GLY A 124 -12.76 -3.93 14.91
CA GLY A 124 -13.07 -4.45 13.57
C GLY A 124 -11.99 -5.35 12.98
N TYR A 125 -10.76 -5.32 13.49
CA TYR A 125 -9.66 -6.11 12.93
C TYR A 125 -9.81 -7.59 13.22
N LEU A 126 -9.41 -8.41 12.25
CA LEU A 126 -9.21 -9.83 12.47
C LEU A 126 -7.88 -10.04 13.18
N VAL A 127 -7.84 -10.99 14.10
CA VAL A 127 -6.64 -11.32 14.85
C VAL A 127 -5.50 -11.73 13.90
N MET A 128 -5.81 -12.52 12.85
CA MET A 128 -4.80 -12.91 11.86
C MET A 128 -4.25 -11.76 11.01
N SER A 129 -4.90 -10.60 10.95
CA SER A 129 -4.39 -9.45 10.22
C SER A 129 -3.36 -8.64 11.03
N LEU A 130 -3.24 -8.91 12.34
CA LEU A 130 -2.34 -8.20 13.24
C LEU A 130 -1.02 -8.97 13.37
N GLU A 131 0.10 -8.31 13.09
CA GLU A 131 1.43 -8.93 13.12
C GLU A 131 1.73 -9.56 14.48
N HIS A 132 1.37 -8.86 15.55
CA HIS A 132 1.59 -9.29 16.94
C HIS A 132 0.96 -10.66 17.26
N PHE A 133 -0.16 -11.02 16.63
CA PHE A 133 -0.83 -12.30 16.87
C PHE A 133 -0.28 -13.45 16.01
N ARG A 134 0.61 -13.18 15.06
CA ARG A 134 1.26 -14.21 14.22
C ARG A 134 2.51 -14.81 14.86
N GLN A 135 2.92 -14.30 16.01
CA GLN A 135 4.13 -14.75 16.71
C GLN A 135 3.94 -16.16 17.30
N ALA A 136 5.00 -16.98 17.27
CA ALA A 136 4.95 -18.39 17.71
C ALA A 136 4.87 -18.60 19.23
N HIS A 137 4.93 -17.52 20.02
CA HIS A 137 4.97 -17.55 21.48
C HIS A 137 3.61 -17.22 22.10
N THR A 138 3.53 -17.26 23.43
CA THR A 138 2.36 -16.71 24.15
C THR A 138 2.19 -15.24 23.79
N ILE A 139 1.03 -14.90 23.21
CA ILE A 139 0.70 -13.54 22.80
C ILE A 139 0.25 -12.77 24.05
N GLU A 140 0.89 -11.64 24.32
CA GLU A 140 0.59 -10.79 25.48
C GLU A 140 -0.02 -9.46 25.05
N VAL A 141 -1.30 -9.23 25.36
CA VAL A 141 -1.96 -7.95 25.09
C VAL A 141 -2.25 -7.22 26.38
N THR A 142 -2.17 -5.91 26.36
CA THR A 142 -2.47 -5.05 27.50
C THR A 142 -3.91 -4.57 27.42
N LEU A 143 -4.64 -4.66 28.54
CA LEU A 143 -5.89 -3.91 28.71
C LEU A 143 -5.57 -2.52 29.22
N LEU A 144 -6.09 -1.51 28.54
CA LEU A 144 -5.88 -0.11 28.85
C LEU A 144 -7.23 0.60 29.06
N PRO A 145 -7.48 1.24 30.21
CA PRO A 145 -8.61 2.13 30.37
C PRO A 145 -8.57 3.27 29.34
N VAL A 146 -9.75 3.72 28.86
CA VAL A 146 -9.80 4.75 27.80
C VAL A 146 -9.15 6.07 28.18
N TRP A 147 -9.04 6.39 29.46
CA TRP A 147 -8.40 7.61 29.96
C TRP A 147 -6.86 7.51 30.01
N ASP A 148 -6.30 6.31 29.97
CA ASP A 148 -4.84 6.09 29.91
C ASP A 148 -4.33 6.01 28.46
N VAL A 149 -5.24 6.07 27.46
CA VAL A 149 -4.92 5.92 26.03
C VAL A 149 -3.96 6.99 25.53
N GLU A 150 -4.15 8.26 25.92
CA GLU A 150 -3.32 9.37 25.44
C GLU A 150 -1.89 9.28 25.99
N GLU A 151 -1.74 9.03 27.29
CA GLU A 151 -0.43 8.82 27.92
C GLU A 151 0.27 7.60 27.31
N PHE A 152 -0.44 6.47 27.22
CA PHE A 152 0.10 5.26 26.60
C PHE A 152 0.55 5.52 25.16
N ALA A 153 -0.28 6.23 24.37
CA ALA A 153 0.02 6.51 22.99
C ALA A 153 1.32 7.32 22.85
N SER A 154 1.46 8.40 23.63
CA SER A 154 2.65 9.25 23.60
C SER A 154 3.97 8.53 23.93
N MET A 155 3.89 7.41 24.66
CA MET A 155 5.05 6.66 25.14
C MET A 155 5.32 5.37 24.37
N ASN A 156 4.30 4.78 23.73
CA ASN A 156 4.37 3.39 23.28
C ASN A 156 3.85 3.15 21.85
N LEU A 157 3.29 4.15 21.16
CA LEU A 157 2.82 3.89 19.79
C LEU A 157 3.98 3.45 18.90
N LYS A 158 3.69 2.43 18.08
CA LYS A 158 4.57 1.98 17.01
C LYS A 158 4.71 3.14 16.03
N THR A 159 5.92 3.70 15.97
CA THR A 159 6.29 4.69 14.97
C THR A 159 6.87 3.97 13.77
N HIS A 160 6.55 4.45 12.57
CA HIS A 160 7.10 3.90 11.33
C HIS A 160 8.18 4.81 10.78
N THR A 161 9.26 4.20 10.29
CA THR A 161 10.27 4.92 9.50
C THR A 161 10.35 4.30 8.12
N TRP A 162 10.25 5.16 7.10
CA TRP A 162 10.55 4.77 5.74
C TRP A 162 12.06 4.58 5.52
N LYS A 163 12.88 5.38 6.21
CA LYS A 163 14.33 5.40 6.06
C LYS A 163 14.99 4.16 6.67
N HIS A 164 16.05 3.68 6.02
CA HIS A 164 16.90 2.57 6.42
C HIS A 164 18.13 3.09 7.18
N ALA A 165 18.68 4.24 6.77
CA ALA A 165 19.76 4.90 7.48
C ALA A 165 19.20 5.86 8.57
N PRO A 166 19.80 5.90 9.77
CA PRO A 166 19.36 6.81 10.82
C PRO A 166 19.64 8.27 10.40
N PRO A 167 18.65 9.18 10.53
CA PRO A 167 18.88 10.59 10.25
C PRO A 167 19.82 11.18 11.30
N ASN A 168 21.04 11.52 10.90
CA ASN A 168 22.01 12.20 11.77
C ASN A 168 22.56 13.48 11.12
N PRO A 169 21.70 14.44 10.73
CA PRO A 169 22.19 15.73 10.26
C PRO A 169 22.86 16.49 11.42
N PRO A 170 23.97 17.21 11.18
CA PRO A 170 24.57 18.12 12.15
C PRO A 170 23.62 19.28 12.45
N ALA A 171 23.80 19.93 13.61
CA ALA A 171 22.97 21.07 14.03
C ALA A 171 23.05 22.27 13.06
N GLU A 172 24.19 22.44 12.39
CA GLU A 172 24.39 23.47 11.36
C GLU A 172 24.65 22.80 10.01
N LEU A 173 23.82 23.15 9.02
CA LEU A 173 23.96 22.64 7.66
C LEU A 173 24.96 23.51 6.86
N PRO A 174 25.75 22.91 5.93
CA PRO A 174 26.61 23.66 5.03
C PRO A 174 25.84 24.71 4.20
N SER A 175 26.49 25.83 3.89
CA SER A 175 25.88 26.86 3.03
C SER A 175 25.87 26.48 1.55
N GLU A 176 26.85 25.69 1.10
CA GLU A 176 26.94 25.24 -0.29
C GLU A 176 25.85 24.19 -0.59
N PRO A 177 24.94 24.40 -1.57
CA PRO A 177 23.78 23.54 -1.77
C PRO A 177 24.11 22.06 -2.00
N ARG A 178 25.21 21.77 -2.70
CA ARG A 178 25.66 20.38 -2.92
C ARG A 178 26.06 19.69 -1.62
N GLU A 179 26.85 20.38 -0.79
CA GLU A 179 27.32 19.84 0.49
C GLU A 179 26.16 19.67 1.47
N ARG A 180 25.23 20.63 1.47
CA ARG A 180 23.99 20.53 2.23
C ARG A 180 23.14 19.33 1.81
N ALA A 181 22.96 19.11 0.50
CA ALA A 181 22.24 17.94 -0.01
C ALA A 181 22.94 16.63 0.38
N ASN A 182 24.27 16.59 0.33
CA ASN A 182 25.07 15.43 0.73
C ASN A 182 24.85 15.07 2.20
N VAL A 183 24.81 16.08 3.08
CA VAL A 183 24.58 15.90 4.52
C VAL A 183 23.14 15.48 4.82
N LEU A 184 22.15 16.12 4.18
CA LEU A 184 20.73 15.82 4.41
C LEU A 184 20.35 14.41 3.96
N PHE A 185 20.92 13.96 2.83
CA PHE A 185 20.42 12.78 2.13
C PHE A 185 21.44 11.66 1.96
N SER A 186 22.62 11.78 2.56
CA SER A 186 23.71 10.80 2.45
C SER A 186 24.04 10.43 1.01
N LEU A 187 24.28 11.42 0.17
CA LEU A 187 24.56 11.24 -1.27
C LEU A 187 25.82 10.40 -1.52
N ILE A 188 25.90 9.79 -2.71
CA ILE A 188 27.02 8.96 -3.16
C ILE A 188 27.71 9.69 -4.32
N ASP A 189 28.94 10.17 -4.10
CA ASP A 189 29.77 10.84 -5.10
C ASP A 189 29.05 11.99 -5.87
N PRO A 190 28.47 13.01 -5.18
CA PRO A 190 27.63 14.01 -5.83
C PRO A 190 28.37 14.87 -6.86
N ILE A 191 27.83 14.91 -8.08
CA ILE A 191 28.41 15.68 -9.19
C ILE A 191 28.22 17.19 -9.01
N GLY A 192 29.06 17.97 -9.70
CA GLY A 192 28.86 19.42 -9.78
C GLY A 192 27.62 19.76 -10.61
N SER A 193 26.66 20.48 -10.03
CA SER A 193 25.46 20.93 -10.72
C SER A 193 24.89 22.20 -10.07
N PRO A 194 24.33 23.15 -10.82
CA PRO A 194 23.67 24.32 -10.25
C PRO A 194 22.31 23.99 -9.61
N HIS A 195 21.74 22.80 -9.86
CA HIS A 195 20.37 22.45 -9.47
C HIS A 195 20.23 21.82 -8.07
N TRP A 196 21.30 21.78 -7.26
CA TRP A 196 21.25 21.15 -5.94
C TRP A 196 20.27 21.83 -4.97
N ASN A 197 20.06 23.15 -5.10
CA ASN A 197 19.08 23.86 -4.27
C ASN A 197 17.64 23.44 -4.60
N ASP A 198 17.33 23.33 -5.89
CA ASP A 198 16.01 22.86 -6.36
C ASP A 198 15.82 21.39 -5.97
N TYR A 199 16.88 20.58 -6.07
CA TYR A 199 16.86 19.17 -5.66
C TYR A 199 16.50 19.02 -4.19
N ILE A 200 17.11 19.79 -3.28
CA ILE A 200 16.77 19.77 -1.85
C ILE A 200 15.29 20.08 -1.67
N THR A 201 14.83 21.21 -2.24
CA THR A 201 13.45 21.66 -2.12
C THR A 201 12.45 20.59 -2.58
N HIS A 202 12.73 19.95 -3.71
CA HIS A 202 11.82 18.95 -4.28
C HIS A 202 11.92 17.58 -3.59
N ARG A 203 13.10 17.19 -3.09
CA ARG A 203 13.27 15.95 -2.33
C ARG A 203 12.64 16.06 -0.94
N GLU A 204 12.85 17.15 -0.21
CA GLU A 204 12.17 17.40 1.07
C GLU A 204 10.65 17.42 0.91
N ALA A 205 10.14 18.00 -0.18
CA ALA A 205 8.71 17.98 -0.46
C ALA A 205 8.17 16.56 -0.72
N ALA A 206 8.94 15.69 -1.38
CA ALA A 206 8.57 14.29 -1.60
C ALA A 206 8.67 13.48 -0.30
N GLU A 207 9.76 13.64 0.45
CA GLU A 207 9.97 12.97 1.74
C GLU A 207 8.92 13.40 2.77
N LYS A 208 8.46 14.65 2.75
CA LYS A 208 7.35 15.11 3.59
C LYS A 208 6.04 14.37 3.29
N LEU A 209 5.77 14.02 2.02
CA LEU A 209 4.59 13.23 1.67
C LEU A 209 4.70 11.81 2.23
N THR A 210 5.87 11.17 2.06
CA THR A 210 6.13 9.84 2.61
C THR A 210 6.08 9.84 4.13
N GLN A 211 6.67 10.84 4.79
CA GLN A 211 6.66 11.00 6.23
C GLN A 211 5.24 11.22 6.76
N GLY A 212 4.43 12.06 6.08
CA GLY A 212 3.02 12.22 6.42
C GLY A 212 2.26 10.88 6.37
N MET A 213 2.52 10.02 5.38
CA MET A 213 1.93 8.68 5.33
C MET A 213 2.38 7.81 6.53
N MET A 214 3.63 7.91 6.96
CA MET A 214 4.13 7.17 8.14
C MET A 214 3.50 7.66 9.44
N GLU A 215 3.35 8.99 9.58
CA GLU A 215 2.69 9.65 10.72
C GLU A 215 1.21 9.31 10.78
N ASP A 216 0.52 9.28 9.63
CA ASP A 216 -0.89 8.87 9.55
C ASP A 216 -1.12 7.41 10.00
N MET A 217 -0.07 6.57 10.01
CA MET A 217 -0.09 5.18 10.48
C MET A 217 0.47 5.02 11.91
N GLU A 218 0.78 6.12 12.63
CA GLU A 218 1.30 6.06 13.99
C GLU A 218 0.33 5.32 14.92
N GLY A 219 0.85 4.32 15.63
CA GLY A 219 0.03 3.48 16.51
C GLY A 219 -0.83 2.44 15.82
N GLU A 220 -0.70 2.30 14.50
CA GLU A 220 -1.25 1.22 13.70
C GLU A 220 -0.09 0.36 13.14
N ASP A 221 -0.40 -0.84 12.62
CA ASP A 221 0.58 -1.56 11.81
C ASP A 221 0.80 -0.78 10.50
N MET A 222 2.03 -0.81 9.98
CA MET A 222 2.28 -0.25 8.66
C MET A 222 1.36 -0.96 7.67
N ALA A 223 0.64 -0.19 6.85
CA ALA A 223 -0.23 -0.76 5.83
C ALA A 223 0.55 -1.82 5.04
N LEU A 224 -0.05 -3.01 4.87
CA LEU A 224 0.65 -4.18 4.34
C LEU A 224 1.31 -3.89 2.98
N TYR A 225 0.67 -3.07 2.13
CA TYR A 225 1.22 -2.66 0.85
C TYR A 225 2.45 -1.77 1.00
N THR A 226 2.44 -0.84 1.96
CA THR A 226 3.57 0.03 2.27
C THR A 226 4.74 -0.75 2.86
N SER A 227 4.48 -1.74 3.71
CA SER A 227 5.52 -2.66 4.19
C SER A 227 6.14 -3.44 3.04
N LYS A 228 5.31 -3.97 2.13
CA LYS A 228 5.76 -4.69 0.94
C LYS A 228 6.58 -3.82 -0.01
N LEU A 229 6.19 -2.56 -0.20
CA LEU A 229 6.96 -1.57 -0.95
C LEU A 229 8.38 -1.42 -0.38
N LYS A 230 8.47 -1.25 0.93
CA LYS A 230 9.75 -1.10 1.63
C LYS A 230 10.63 -2.35 1.47
N GLU A 231 10.06 -3.52 1.76
CA GLU A 231 10.74 -4.81 1.61
C GLU A 231 11.20 -5.06 0.17
N ALA A 232 10.35 -4.78 -0.81
CA ALA A 232 10.69 -4.96 -2.22
C ALA A 232 11.89 -4.08 -2.63
N VAL A 233 11.98 -2.85 -2.12
CA VAL A 233 13.11 -1.94 -2.39
C VAL A 233 14.40 -2.47 -1.77
N GLU A 234 14.33 -2.98 -0.54
CA GLU A 234 15.47 -3.64 0.14
C GLU A 234 15.97 -4.85 -0.66
N VAL A 235 15.07 -5.80 -0.97
CA VAL A 235 15.38 -7.01 -1.75
C VAL A 235 15.90 -6.67 -3.15
N ALA A 236 15.48 -5.55 -3.73
CA ALA A 236 15.98 -5.13 -5.04
C ALA A 236 17.46 -4.72 -5.02
N LEU A 237 17.99 -4.27 -3.88
CA LEU A 237 19.29 -3.62 -3.77
C LEU A 237 20.32 -4.45 -2.97
N VAL A 238 19.88 -5.24 -1.99
CA VAL A 238 20.78 -5.94 -1.04
C VAL A 238 21.73 -6.95 -1.71
N ASP A 239 21.30 -7.55 -2.82
CA ASP A 239 22.07 -8.57 -3.56
C ASP A 239 23.05 -7.98 -4.60
N GLU A 240 23.15 -6.65 -4.72
CA GLU A 240 24.09 -6.03 -5.66
C GLU A 240 25.52 -6.06 -5.10
N ALA A 241 26.29 -7.04 -5.57
CA ALA A 241 27.61 -7.38 -5.03
C ALA A 241 28.66 -6.25 -5.14
N ASP A 242 28.49 -5.31 -6.09
CA ASP A 242 29.46 -4.24 -6.35
C ASP A 242 29.18 -2.96 -5.54
N LEU A 243 28.09 -2.91 -4.78
CA LEU A 243 27.82 -1.83 -3.82
C LEU A 243 28.71 -1.95 -2.58
N LYS A 244 29.15 -0.80 -2.06
CA LYS A 244 29.87 -0.76 -0.78
C LYS A 244 28.88 -0.88 0.37
N GLU A 245 29.37 -1.29 1.53
CA GLU A 245 28.61 -1.30 2.78
C GLU A 245 27.93 0.06 3.03
N GLY A 246 26.63 0.05 3.33
CA GLY A 246 25.86 1.26 3.56
C GLY A 246 25.34 1.98 2.31
N GLU A 247 25.72 1.57 1.09
CA GLU A 247 25.26 2.25 -0.14
C GLU A 247 23.88 1.82 -0.59
N TRP A 248 23.49 0.57 -0.35
CA TRP A 248 22.16 0.11 -0.73
C TRP A 248 21.08 0.84 0.09
N GLU A 249 21.32 1.09 1.38
CA GLU A 249 20.44 1.85 2.27
C GLU A 249 20.26 3.29 1.76
N LYS A 250 21.34 3.92 1.30
CA LYS A 250 21.31 5.29 0.74
C LYS A 250 20.51 5.37 -0.55
N ILE A 251 20.59 4.34 -1.40
CA ILE A 251 19.81 4.24 -2.63
C ILE A 251 18.33 3.99 -2.28
N ALA A 252 18.05 3.07 -1.36
CA ALA A 252 16.70 2.77 -0.88
C ALA A 252 16.03 4.02 -0.28
N ASP A 253 16.77 4.80 0.52
CA ASP A 253 16.31 6.06 1.11
C ASP A 253 16.10 7.18 0.08
N GLY A 254 16.57 6.99 -1.15
CA GLY A 254 16.27 7.83 -2.30
C GLY A 254 14.88 7.58 -2.89
N VAL A 255 14.18 6.50 -2.52
CA VAL A 255 12.80 6.23 -2.94
C VAL A 255 11.85 7.00 -2.02
N SER A 256 10.92 7.75 -2.60
CA SER A 256 9.86 8.47 -1.87
C SER A 256 8.49 8.09 -2.43
N LEU A 257 7.55 7.80 -1.55
CA LEU A 257 6.15 7.55 -1.88
C LEU A 257 5.44 8.90 -2.04
N VAL A 258 4.95 9.17 -3.25
CA VAL A 258 4.25 10.41 -3.60
C VAL A 258 2.74 10.22 -3.43
N THR A 259 2.22 9.06 -3.85
CA THR A 259 0.81 8.69 -3.69
C THR A 259 0.72 7.17 -3.58
N VAL A 260 -0.07 6.68 -2.63
CA VAL A 260 -0.37 5.26 -2.45
C VAL A 260 -1.87 5.16 -2.15
N ASP A 261 -2.65 4.75 -3.15
CA ASP A 261 -4.09 4.46 -3.00
C ASP A 261 -4.30 2.99 -3.34
N VAL A 262 -4.49 2.16 -2.30
CA VAL A 262 -4.58 0.70 -2.43
C VAL A 262 -5.84 0.22 -1.72
N GLN A 263 -6.61 -0.61 -2.40
CA GLN A 263 -7.79 -1.27 -1.86
C GLN A 263 -7.62 -2.78 -2.01
N ASP A 264 -7.79 -3.51 -0.92
CA ASP A 264 -7.84 -4.97 -0.93
C ASP A 264 -9.28 -5.50 -0.89
N ASP A 265 -9.41 -6.81 -1.01
CA ASP A 265 -10.70 -7.50 -1.01
C ASP A 265 -11.21 -7.94 0.37
N GLY A 266 -10.45 -7.66 1.43
CA GLY A 266 -10.64 -8.17 2.79
C GLY A 266 -9.88 -9.48 3.08
N ASP A 267 -9.41 -10.19 2.04
CA ASP A 267 -8.64 -11.43 2.12
C ASP A 267 -7.16 -11.21 1.72
N PHE A 268 -6.69 -9.96 1.84
CA PHE A 268 -5.34 -9.49 1.49
C PHE A 268 -5.01 -9.54 -0.01
N GLU A 269 -5.96 -9.81 -0.89
CA GLU A 269 -5.74 -9.66 -2.33
C GLU A 269 -5.99 -8.22 -2.75
N VAL A 270 -5.01 -7.60 -3.41
CA VAL A 270 -5.20 -6.24 -3.94
C VAL A 270 -6.29 -6.28 -5.01
N ARG A 271 -7.29 -5.41 -4.87
CA ARG A 271 -8.28 -5.14 -5.91
C ARG A 271 -7.88 -3.97 -6.78
N ASP A 272 -7.47 -2.87 -6.14
CA ASP A 272 -7.09 -1.64 -6.83
C ASP A 272 -5.78 -1.14 -6.22
N ALA A 273 -4.85 -0.70 -7.06
CA ALA A 273 -3.69 0.06 -6.60
C ALA A 273 -3.36 1.18 -7.59
N ASP A 274 -3.16 2.39 -7.08
CA ASP A 274 -2.70 3.55 -7.81
C ASP A 274 -1.53 4.17 -7.02
N VAL A 275 -0.31 3.89 -7.49
CA VAL A 275 0.92 4.12 -6.73
C VAL A 275 1.86 4.95 -7.57
N ILE A 276 2.26 6.11 -7.04
CA ILE A 276 3.35 6.92 -7.59
C ILE A 276 4.49 6.97 -6.58
N ALA A 277 5.66 6.53 -7.04
CA ALA A 277 6.91 6.68 -6.33
C ALA A 277 7.88 7.55 -7.13
N ARG A 278 8.79 8.21 -6.42
CA ARG A 278 9.91 8.96 -7.00
C ARG A 278 11.21 8.37 -6.49
N ILE A 279 12.08 7.99 -7.42
CA ILE A 279 13.43 7.55 -7.13
C ILE A 279 14.37 8.74 -7.36
N HIS A 280 14.90 9.29 -6.28
CA HIS A 280 15.89 10.37 -6.32
C HIS A 280 17.28 9.79 -6.59
N SER A 281 18.00 10.36 -7.56
CA SER A 281 19.39 10.00 -7.80
C SER A 281 20.24 10.32 -6.56
N PRO A 282 21.08 9.39 -6.07
CA PRO A 282 22.03 9.67 -4.98
C PRO A 282 23.27 10.44 -5.45
N ASN A 283 23.51 10.62 -6.74
CA ASN A 283 24.73 11.26 -7.24
C ASN A 283 24.50 12.54 -8.07
N SER A 284 23.27 12.81 -8.49
CA SER A 284 22.92 13.94 -9.34
C SER A 284 21.56 14.55 -8.95
N PRO A 285 21.27 15.81 -9.32
CA PRO A 285 19.98 16.42 -9.02
C PRO A 285 18.89 15.97 -10.02
N GLN A 286 18.82 14.68 -10.30
CA GLN A 286 17.83 14.05 -11.18
C GLN A 286 16.93 13.11 -10.37
N SER A 287 15.81 12.72 -10.97
CA SER A 287 14.92 11.72 -10.39
C SER A 287 14.17 10.97 -11.48
N VAL A 288 13.59 9.84 -11.11
CA VAL A 288 12.67 9.08 -11.95
C VAL A 288 11.37 8.89 -11.20
N ASP A 289 10.27 9.36 -11.78
CA ASP A 289 8.93 9.03 -11.30
C ASP A 289 8.52 7.68 -11.87
N VAL A 290 7.88 6.85 -11.06
CA VAL A 290 7.32 5.55 -11.45
C VAL A 290 5.85 5.56 -11.03
N HIS A 291 4.97 5.18 -11.95
CA HIS A 291 3.53 5.11 -11.71
C HIS A 291 3.01 3.73 -12.08
N PHE A 292 2.31 3.11 -11.13
CA PHE A 292 1.66 1.82 -11.27
C PHE A 292 0.16 1.97 -11.02
N SER A 293 -0.65 1.55 -11.99
CA SER A 293 -2.09 1.40 -11.84
C SER A 293 -2.45 -0.07 -12.01
N TYR A 294 -3.26 -0.59 -11.10
CA TYR A 294 -3.67 -1.98 -11.04
C TYR A 294 -5.14 -2.09 -10.71
N HIS A 295 -5.83 -3.02 -11.38
CA HIS A 295 -7.20 -3.39 -11.10
C HIS A 295 -7.39 -4.89 -11.31
N HIS A 296 -7.93 -5.58 -10.30
CA HIS A 296 -8.30 -6.98 -10.36
C HIS A 296 -9.59 -7.24 -9.60
N ARG A 297 -10.61 -7.73 -10.30
CA ARG A 297 -11.90 -8.06 -9.72
C ARG A 297 -12.53 -9.28 -10.39
N THR A 298 -12.70 -10.34 -9.60
CA THR A 298 -13.51 -11.50 -9.99
C THR A 298 -14.99 -11.17 -9.84
N ARG A 299 -15.74 -11.25 -10.93
CA ARG A 299 -17.20 -11.16 -10.94
C ARG A 299 -17.81 -12.55 -11.14
N TRP A 300 -19.13 -12.63 -11.01
CA TRP A 300 -19.87 -13.89 -11.15
C TRP A 300 -19.60 -14.63 -12.48
N SER A 301 -19.37 -13.89 -13.57
CA SER A 301 -19.20 -14.46 -14.92
C SER A 301 -18.08 -13.81 -15.74
N SER A 302 -17.21 -13.02 -15.12
CA SER A 302 -16.11 -12.32 -15.80
C SER A 302 -15.00 -11.99 -14.83
N VAL A 303 -13.81 -11.74 -15.34
CA VAL A 303 -12.68 -11.22 -14.55
C VAL A 303 -12.28 -9.88 -15.16
N GLU A 304 -12.29 -8.82 -14.35
CA GLU A 304 -11.70 -7.55 -14.74
C GLU A 304 -10.27 -7.56 -14.25
N TRP A 305 -9.30 -7.59 -15.16
CA TRP A 305 -7.89 -7.63 -14.79
C TRP A 305 -7.09 -6.76 -15.73
N LEU A 306 -6.45 -5.73 -15.17
CA LEU A 306 -5.56 -4.85 -15.90
C LEU A 306 -4.48 -4.26 -14.99
N TYR A 307 -3.35 -3.93 -15.59
CA TYR A 307 -2.35 -3.07 -14.99
C TYR A 307 -1.56 -2.30 -16.03
N SER A 308 -1.07 -1.13 -15.64
CA SER A 308 -0.10 -0.35 -16.40
C SER A 308 1.02 0.15 -15.48
N LEU A 309 2.24 0.08 -15.97
CA LEU A 309 3.43 0.60 -15.32
C LEU A 309 4.12 1.55 -16.30
N GLY A 310 4.45 2.75 -15.83
CA GLY A 310 5.23 3.71 -16.60
C GLY A 310 6.22 4.46 -15.73
N TYR A 311 7.14 5.12 -16.41
CA TYR A 311 8.18 5.92 -15.77
C TYR A 311 8.35 7.27 -16.47
N ARG A 312 8.89 8.25 -15.76
CA ARG A 312 9.26 9.56 -16.29
C ARG A 312 10.59 10.00 -15.71
N ILE A 313 11.56 10.23 -16.59
CA ILE A 313 12.87 10.76 -16.21
C ILE A 313 12.75 12.28 -16.06
N ASN A 314 13.14 12.79 -14.89
CA ASN A 314 13.20 14.20 -14.58
C ASN A 314 14.67 14.66 -14.62
N PRO A 315 15.16 15.21 -15.75
CA PRO A 315 16.56 15.61 -15.89
C PRO A 315 16.92 16.83 -15.04
N GLN A 316 15.90 17.51 -14.51
CA GLN A 316 16.01 18.58 -13.53
C GLN A 316 15.01 18.31 -12.40
N PRO A 317 15.25 18.85 -11.20
CA PRO A 317 14.27 18.77 -10.11
C PRO A 317 12.92 19.36 -10.53
N VAL A 318 11.84 18.61 -10.32
CA VAL A 318 10.48 19.04 -10.62
C VAL A 318 9.56 18.76 -9.45
N LYS A 319 8.42 19.46 -9.39
CA LYS A 319 7.39 19.21 -8.38
C LYS A 319 6.84 17.78 -8.50
N CYS A 320 6.45 17.19 -7.37
CA CYS A 320 5.76 15.90 -7.35
C CYS A 320 4.45 16.00 -8.14
N VAL A 321 4.18 15.00 -8.97
CA VAL A 321 2.95 14.89 -9.74
C VAL A 321 1.96 14.05 -8.95
N ARG A 322 0.69 14.44 -9.00
CA ARG A 322 -0.40 13.68 -8.39
C ARG A 322 -0.82 12.55 -9.31
N ALA A 323 -1.28 11.46 -8.72
CA ALA A 323 -1.87 10.36 -9.46
C ALA A 323 -3.05 10.84 -10.31
N TYR A 324 -3.18 10.24 -11.49
CA TYR A 324 -4.34 10.36 -12.33
C TYR A 324 -4.69 8.95 -12.82
N ARG A 325 -5.97 8.59 -12.72
CA ARG A 325 -6.44 7.30 -13.22
C ARG A 325 -6.68 7.42 -14.71
N ASP A 326 -5.94 6.63 -15.49
CA ASP A 326 -6.19 6.42 -16.91
C ASP A 326 -6.68 4.99 -17.10
N TYR A 327 -7.88 4.84 -17.64
CA TYR A 327 -8.48 3.54 -17.90
C TYR A 327 -8.03 2.96 -19.25
N ASP A 328 -7.45 3.77 -20.14
CA ASP A 328 -6.89 3.31 -21.41
C ASP A 328 -5.47 2.74 -21.16
N VAL A 329 -5.41 1.52 -20.64
CA VAL A 329 -4.18 0.83 -20.22
C VAL A 329 -3.05 0.83 -21.27
N ASP A 330 -3.39 0.69 -22.55
CA ASP A 330 -2.43 0.66 -23.65
C ASP A 330 -1.93 2.05 -24.09
N ARG A 331 -2.59 3.12 -23.61
CA ARG A 331 -2.23 4.52 -23.83
C ARG A 331 -1.76 5.21 -22.55
N ALA A 332 -1.91 4.56 -21.41
CA ALA A 332 -1.32 4.97 -20.16
C ALA A 332 0.17 5.27 -20.37
N HIS A 333 0.65 6.31 -19.69
CA HIS A 333 2.06 6.71 -19.71
C HIS A 333 2.62 7.08 -21.11
N CYS A 334 1.79 7.53 -22.05
CA CYS A 334 2.24 7.94 -23.39
C CYS A 334 2.29 9.47 -23.60
N SER A 335 2.10 10.28 -22.55
CA SER A 335 2.06 11.74 -22.64
C SER A 335 2.86 12.42 -21.52
N GLN A 336 3.13 13.73 -21.66
CA GLN A 336 3.76 14.57 -20.63
C GLN A 336 5.12 14.03 -20.11
N GLY A 337 5.89 13.41 -21.00
CA GLY A 337 7.21 12.85 -20.69
C GLY A 337 7.17 11.45 -20.07
N TRP A 338 6.00 10.94 -19.71
CA TRP A 338 5.85 9.54 -19.33
C TRP A 338 6.18 8.61 -20.49
N ARG A 339 6.69 7.44 -20.14
CA ARG A 339 6.94 6.32 -21.04
C ARG A 339 6.40 5.04 -20.43
N PRO A 340 5.78 4.17 -21.23
CA PRO A 340 5.33 2.88 -20.73
C PRO A 340 6.52 1.96 -20.43
N PHE A 341 6.46 1.26 -19.31
CA PHE A 341 7.36 0.16 -18.96
C PHE A 341 6.76 -1.18 -19.38
N GLY A 342 5.53 -1.44 -18.96
CA GLY A 342 4.78 -2.64 -19.28
C GLY A 342 3.32 -2.52 -18.90
N TRP A 343 2.45 -3.25 -19.58
CA TRP A 343 1.02 -3.24 -19.31
C TRP A 343 0.36 -4.56 -19.70
N PHE A 344 -0.79 -4.83 -19.10
CA PHE A 344 -1.61 -6.02 -19.31
C PHE A 344 -3.09 -5.67 -19.13
N TYR A 345 -3.98 -6.30 -19.90
CA TYR A 345 -5.41 -6.31 -19.63
C TYR A 345 -6.10 -7.52 -20.30
N LEU A 346 -7.28 -7.88 -19.81
CA LEU A 346 -8.22 -8.76 -20.50
C LEU A 346 -9.14 -7.93 -21.41
N ASP A 347 -9.23 -8.28 -22.70
CA ASP A 347 -10.20 -7.64 -23.60
C ASP A 347 -11.63 -8.17 -23.36
N ASP A 348 -12.63 -7.61 -24.08
CA ASP A 348 -14.05 -7.98 -23.94
C ASP A 348 -14.35 -9.47 -24.22
N ARG A 349 -13.37 -10.27 -24.66
CA ARG A 349 -13.47 -11.71 -24.91
C ARG A 349 -12.59 -12.52 -23.95
N ASP A 350 -12.23 -11.94 -22.82
CA ASP A 350 -11.31 -12.51 -21.83
C ASP A 350 -9.96 -12.92 -22.44
N SER A 351 -9.55 -12.29 -23.56
CA SER A 351 -8.27 -12.59 -24.19
C SER A 351 -7.20 -11.68 -23.62
N GLU A 352 -6.10 -12.27 -23.16
CA GLU A 352 -4.95 -11.54 -22.63
C GLU A 352 -4.31 -10.64 -23.70
N ARG A 353 -4.16 -9.36 -23.35
CA ARG A 353 -3.44 -8.33 -24.10
C ARG A 353 -2.34 -7.79 -23.21
N SER A 354 -1.13 -7.71 -23.74
CA SER A 354 -0.01 -7.19 -22.97
C SER A 354 1.11 -6.70 -23.86
N ALA A 355 1.95 -5.83 -23.31
CA ALA A 355 3.22 -5.46 -23.92
C ALA A 355 4.23 -4.98 -22.87
N CYS A 356 5.51 -5.20 -23.17
CA CYS A 356 6.65 -4.61 -22.47
C CYS A 356 7.40 -3.71 -23.47
N PRO A 357 6.98 -2.45 -23.68
CA PRO A 357 7.56 -1.59 -24.72
C PRO A 357 8.93 -1.01 -24.36
N ILE A 358 9.36 -1.10 -23.10
CA ILE A 358 10.66 -0.59 -22.67
C ILE A 358 11.81 -1.27 -23.43
N THR A 359 12.74 -0.47 -23.92
CA THR A 359 13.94 -0.95 -24.61
C THR A 359 15.17 -0.91 -23.70
N ARG A 360 16.27 -1.56 -24.11
CA ARG A 360 17.57 -1.42 -23.43
C ARG A 360 18.03 0.04 -23.35
N THR A 361 17.86 0.80 -24.43
CA THR A 361 18.24 2.22 -24.46
C THR A 361 17.42 3.04 -23.48
N ASP A 362 16.13 2.72 -23.34
CA ASP A 362 15.26 3.38 -22.38
C ASP A 362 15.69 3.06 -20.94
N LEU A 363 15.94 1.78 -20.61
CA LEU A 363 16.41 1.38 -19.29
C LEU A 363 17.79 1.98 -18.97
N GLN A 364 18.69 2.05 -19.95
CA GLN A 364 19.98 2.72 -19.80
C GLN A 364 19.82 4.20 -19.45
N ARG A 365 18.85 4.91 -20.04
CA ARG A 365 18.60 6.32 -19.69
C ARG A 365 18.09 6.47 -18.26
N VAL A 366 17.28 5.53 -17.77
CA VAL A 366 16.86 5.53 -16.36
C VAL A 366 18.06 5.26 -15.46
N HIS A 367 18.88 4.27 -15.80
CA HIS A 367 20.10 3.94 -15.07
C HIS A 367 21.06 5.14 -15.02
N ASP A 368 21.35 5.78 -16.16
CA ASP A 368 22.23 6.95 -16.24
C ASP A 368 21.67 8.13 -15.43
N ALA A 369 20.35 8.32 -15.42
CA ALA A 369 19.71 9.39 -14.66
C ALA A 369 19.78 9.16 -13.15
N LEU A 370 19.69 7.91 -12.70
CA LEU A 370 19.74 7.57 -11.28
C LEU A 370 21.17 7.44 -10.76
N PHE A 371 22.05 6.76 -11.50
CA PHE A 371 23.35 6.32 -11.01
C PHE A 371 24.53 6.93 -11.76
N GLY A 372 24.27 7.74 -12.79
CA GLY A 372 25.30 8.25 -13.70
C GLY A 372 25.76 7.22 -14.73
N THR A 373 26.63 7.64 -15.64
CA THR A 373 27.25 6.77 -16.64
C THR A 373 28.05 5.63 -15.99
N ALA A 374 28.15 4.50 -16.69
CA ALA A 374 28.96 3.34 -16.29
C ALA A 374 30.47 3.58 -16.45
N GLU A 375 30.97 4.65 -15.83
CA GLU A 375 32.39 4.99 -15.77
C GLU A 375 33.09 4.24 -14.64
N ALA A 376 34.33 3.79 -14.89
CA ALA A 376 35.09 2.98 -13.95
C ALA A 376 35.21 3.63 -12.55
N GLY A 377 34.82 2.89 -11.53
CA GLY A 377 34.82 3.29 -10.12
C GLY A 377 33.68 4.22 -9.72
N LYS A 378 32.74 4.53 -10.62
CA LYS A 378 31.55 5.36 -10.32
C LYS A 378 30.35 4.48 -9.94
N LEU A 379 29.34 5.10 -9.35
CA LEU A 379 28.11 4.41 -8.95
C LEU A 379 27.42 3.71 -10.13
N GLY A 380 27.38 4.34 -11.31
CA GLY A 380 26.78 3.76 -12.51
C GLY A 380 27.42 2.45 -12.98
N GLU A 381 28.72 2.22 -12.72
CA GLU A 381 29.34 0.92 -13.02
C GLU A 381 28.92 -0.15 -12.00
N ARG A 382 28.77 0.25 -10.73
CA ARG A 382 28.52 -0.64 -9.59
C ARG A 382 27.07 -1.07 -9.44
N VAL A 383 26.14 -0.34 -10.06
CA VAL A 383 24.73 -0.71 -10.11
C VAL A 383 24.41 -1.27 -11.50
N SER A 384 23.94 -2.50 -11.56
CA SER A 384 23.61 -3.13 -12.83
C SER A 384 22.29 -2.63 -13.42
N LEU A 385 22.10 -2.81 -14.75
CA LEU A 385 20.80 -2.59 -15.39
C LEU A 385 19.71 -3.51 -14.81
N ARG A 386 20.09 -4.72 -14.39
CA ARG A 386 19.20 -5.67 -13.70
C ARG A 386 18.62 -5.02 -12.44
N THR A 387 19.49 -4.51 -11.58
CA THR A 387 19.10 -3.84 -10.32
C THR A 387 18.28 -2.58 -10.59
N THR A 388 18.58 -1.83 -11.66
CA THR A 388 17.74 -0.69 -12.07
C THR A 388 16.31 -1.11 -12.42
N ALA A 389 16.15 -2.20 -13.18
CA ALA A 389 14.83 -2.73 -13.51
C ALA A 389 14.10 -3.25 -12.26
N LYS A 390 14.80 -3.98 -11.37
CA LYS A 390 14.26 -4.44 -10.08
C LYS A 390 13.80 -3.25 -9.24
N LEU A 391 14.60 -2.19 -9.13
CA LEU A 391 14.30 -1.00 -8.34
C LEU A 391 13.07 -0.24 -8.87
N ILE A 392 12.91 -0.11 -10.20
CA ILE A 392 11.70 0.48 -10.78
C ILE A 392 10.45 -0.28 -10.33
N LEU A 393 10.46 -1.62 -10.44
CA LEU A 393 9.33 -2.48 -10.06
C LEU A 393 9.07 -2.44 -8.55
N ALA A 394 10.14 -2.56 -7.77
CA ALA A 394 10.10 -2.53 -6.31
C ALA A 394 9.56 -1.20 -5.76
N SER A 395 9.90 -0.06 -6.40
CA SER A 395 9.44 1.26 -5.96
C SER A 395 7.91 1.42 -5.95
N VAL A 396 7.20 0.54 -6.66
CA VAL A 396 5.73 0.48 -6.72
C VAL A 396 5.17 -0.86 -6.23
N GLY A 397 5.93 -1.60 -5.43
CA GLY A 397 5.42 -2.74 -4.66
C GLY A 397 5.42 -4.06 -5.43
N ILE A 398 6.16 -4.14 -6.54
CA ILE A 398 6.32 -5.34 -7.37
C ILE A 398 7.70 -5.96 -7.08
N PRO A 399 7.83 -6.84 -6.07
CA PRO A 399 9.06 -7.60 -5.88
C PRO A 399 9.26 -8.52 -7.09
N PHE A 400 10.41 -8.40 -7.74
CA PHE A 400 10.67 -9.05 -9.01
C PHE A 400 12.12 -9.50 -9.08
N GLU A 401 12.34 -10.74 -9.47
CA GLU A 401 13.67 -11.31 -9.65
C GLU A 401 13.95 -11.58 -11.14
N ILE A 402 15.22 -11.43 -11.52
CA ILE A 402 15.71 -11.61 -12.89
C ILE A 402 16.98 -12.45 -12.80
N ALA A 403 16.83 -13.77 -12.93
CA ALA A 403 17.99 -14.67 -12.82
C ALA A 403 19.02 -14.40 -13.94
N ARG A 404 20.31 -14.40 -13.58
CA ARG A 404 21.47 -14.23 -14.48
C ARG A 404 21.79 -15.50 -15.26
N ASP A 405 21.56 -16.64 -14.62
CA ASP A 405 21.86 -17.96 -15.15
C ASP A 405 20.85 -19.00 -14.63
N GLN A 406 21.07 -20.25 -15.03
CA GLN A 406 20.18 -21.36 -14.72
C GLN A 406 20.26 -21.80 -13.25
N GLU A 407 21.38 -21.53 -12.58
CA GLU A 407 21.57 -21.87 -11.16
C GLU A 407 20.76 -20.90 -10.30
N GLU A 408 20.91 -19.59 -10.53
CA GLU A 408 20.10 -18.57 -9.85
C GLU A 408 18.59 -18.77 -10.09
N ALA A 409 18.20 -19.18 -11.30
CA ALA A 409 16.80 -19.48 -11.64
C ALA A 409 16.26 -20.76 -10.99
N ALA A 410 17.13 -21.67 -10.55
CA ALA A 410 16.75 -22.92 -9.88
C ALA A 410 16.79 -22.78 -8.35
N GLU A 411 17.69 -21.94 -7.82
CA GLU A 411 17.79 -21.64 -6.39
C GLU A 411 16.66 -20.74 -5.92
N GLY A 412 16.33 -19.71 -6.70
CA GLY A 412 15.13 -18.93 -6.48
C GLY A 412 13.94 -19.64 -7.11
N GLU A 413 12.93 -20.03 -6.33
CA GLU A 413 11.61 -20.45 -6.87
C GLU A 413 10.88 -19.31 -7.64
N ASN A 414 11.61 -18.29 -8.10
CA ASN A 414 11.13 -16.92 -8.18
C ASN A 414 11.66 -16.14 -9.39
N ASP A 415 12.11 -16.77 -10.49
CA ASP A 415 12.45 -16.04 -11.72
C ASP A 415 11.19 -15.34 -12.30
N GLY A 416 11.04 -14.04 -11.98
CA GLY A 416 9.85 -13.25 -12.25
C GLY A 416 9.24 -12.60 -11.01
N TYR A 417 7.92 -12.44 -11.01
CA TYR A 417 7.20 -11.83 -9.90
C TYR A 417 7.18 -12.75 -8.67
N MET A 418 7.66 -12.22 -7.55
CA MET A 418 7.70 -12.90 -6.26
C MET A 418 6.36 -12.73 -5.54
N GLY A 419 5.37 -13.53 -5.96
CA GLY A 419 4.11 -13.62 -5.23
C GLY A 419 4.36 -14.22 -3.86
N SER A 420 4.06 -13.49 -2.79
CA SER A 420 4.10 -14.02 -1.43
C SER A 420 2.76 -14.70 -1.13
N TYR A 421 2.79 -16.02 -0.98
CA TYR A 421 1.62 -16.80 -0.61
C TYR A 421 1.49 -16.84 0.91
N GLY A 422 0.31 -16.48 1.43
CA GLY A 422 -0.14 -16.96 2.75
C GLY A 422 0.11 -16.08 3.97
N SER A 423 0.32 -14.76 3.83
CA SER A 423 0.18 -13.81 4.97
C SER A 423 0.36 -12.33 4.58
N SER A 424 0.66 -12.05 3.32
CA SER A 424 0.97 -10.72 2.83
C SER A 424 0.03 -10.32 1.69
N ILE A 425 -0.01 -9.02 1.43
CA ILE A 425 -0.78 -8.46 0.35
C ILE A 425 -0.24 -8.92 -1.01
N SER A 426 -1.10 -9.52 -1.83
CA SER A 426 -0.70 -10.11 -3.11
C SER A 426 -1.28 -9.31 -4.28
N LEU A 427 -0.43 -9.04 -5.27
CA LEU A 427 -0.87 -8.64 -6.61
C LEU A 427 -1.00 -9.92 -7.45
N GLU A 428 -2.09 -10.06 -8.18
CA GLU A 428 -2.20 -11.08 -9.23
C GLU A 428 -1.55 -10.54 -10.50
N LEU A 429 -0.35 -11.04 -10.81
CA LEU A 429 0.44 -10.68 -11.99
C LEU A 429 0.81 -11.91 -12.85
N LYS A 430 0.39 -13.12 -12.46
CA LYS A 430 0.76 -14.36 -13.15
C LYS A 430 -0.23 -14.69 -14.27
N SER A 431 0.04 -14.17 -15.46
CA SER A 431 -0.73 -14.48 -16.68
C SER A 431 0.07 -15.36 -17.65
N GLU A 432 -0.55 -15.95 -18.67
CA GLU A 432 0.19 -16.66 -19.72
C GLU A 432 1.08 -15.72 -20.55
N LYS A 433 0.67 -14.46 -20.70
CA LYS A 433 1.37 -13.40 -21.43
C LYS A 433 1.50 -12.15 -20.55
N PRO A 434 2.37 -12.15 -19.54
CA PRO A 434 2.51 -11.00 -18.68
C PRO A 434 3.10 -9.82 -19.45
N GLY A 435 2.62 -8.62 -19.14
CA GLY A 435 3.18 -7.38 -19.67
C GLY A 435 4.62 -7.14 -19.24
N ILE A 436 5.08 -7.84 -18.19
CA ILE A 436 6.44 -7.77 -17.66
C ILE A 436 6.89 -9.21 -17.35
N SER A 437 7.94 -9.70 -18.01
CA SER A 437 8.47 -11.05 -17.80
C SER A 437 9.98 -11.04 -17.60
N ALA A 438 10.49 -11.99 -16.81
CA ALA A 438 11.92 -12.11 -16.53
C ALA A 438 12.74 -12.34 -17.81
N ALA A 439 12.23 -13.19 -18.72
CA ALA A 439 12.85 -13.43 -20.02
C ALA A 439 13.01 -12.13 -20.85
N HIS A 440 11.98 -11.26 -20.85
CA HIS A 440 12.04 -10.00 -21.58
C HIS A 440 13.02 -9.01 -20.91
N LEU A 441 12.98 -8.92 -19.58
CA LEU A 441 13.89 -8.05 -18.81
C LEU A 441 15.35 -8.51 -18.91
N ARG A 442 15.64 -9.83 -18.93
CA ARG A 442 16.98 -10.35 -19.22
C ARG A 442 17.51 -9.81 -20.54
N LYS A 443 16.72 -9.90 -21.61
CA LYS A 443 17.08 -9.38 -22.93
C LYS A 443 17.37 -7.87 -22.89
N ILE A 444 16.53 -7.09 -22.21
CA ILE A 444 16.73 -5.64 -22.04
C ILE A 444 18.03 -5.35 -21.28
N CYS A 445 18.29 -6.08 -20.20
CA CYS A 445 19.48 -5.95 -19.37
C CYS A 445 20.76 -6.46 -20.05
N GLY A 446 20.63 -7.22 -21.15
CA GLY A 446 21.77 -7.86 -21.82
C GLY A 446 22.26 -9.14 -21.15
N ILE A 447 21.42 -9.76 -20.34
CA ILE A 447 21.67 -11.06 -19.73
C ILE A 447 21.37 -12.13 -20.78
N ASN A 448 22.18 -13.18 -20.81
CA ASN A 448 21.96 -14.30 -21.73
C ASN A 448 20.59 -14.95 -21.45
N PRO A 449 19.84 -15.34 -22.49
CA PRO A 449 18.56 -16.00 -22.30
C PRO A 449 18.77 -17.37 -21.64
N LEU A 450 17.85 -17.74 -20.74
CA LEU A 450 17.80 -19.08 -20.16
C LEU A 450 17.16 -20.07 -21.15
N PRO A 451 17.41 -21.39 -21.02
CA PRO A 451 16.80 -22.43 -21.86
C PRO A 451 15.27 -22.31 -22.00
N ASN A 452 14.58 -21.91 -20.93
CA ASN A 452 13.12 -21.78 -20.91
C ASN A 452 12.60 -20.48 -21.53
N ASP A 453 13.47 -19.48 -21.77
CA ASP A 453 13.06 -18.22 -22.39
C ASP A 453 12.61 -18.41 -23.84
N GLY A 454 13.16 -19.42 -24.52
CA GLY A 454 12.92 -19.72 -25.94
C GLY A 454 11.51 -20.22 -26.26
N GLY A 455 10.78 -20.78 -25.28
CA GLY A 455 9.45 -21.37 -25.48
C GLY A 455 8.34 -20.34 -25.71
N HIS A 456 8.53 -19.11 -25.24
CA HIS A 456 7.54 -18.02 -25.29
C HIS A 456 7.89 -16.92 -26.30
N ILE A 457 8.97 -17.07 -27.08
CA ILE A 457 9.35 -16.15 -28.17
C ILE A 457 8.48 -16.40 -29.41
N TYR A 458 7.15 -16.43 -29.26
CA TYR A 458 6.25 -16.34 -30.40
C TYR A 458 5.87 -14.89 -30.63
N HIS A 459 6.56 -14.26 -31.60
CA HIS A 459 6.02 -13.22 -32.46
C HIS A 459 5.09 -12.17 -31.79
N PHE A 460 5.59 -11.42 -30.80
CA PHE A 460 5.06 -10.07 -30.50
C PHE A 460 5.51 -9.08 -31.59
N THR A 461 5.26 -9.42 -32.85
CA THR A 461 5.27 -8.43 -33.93
C THR A 461 3.86 -7.87 -33.94
N LEU A 462 3.68 -6.69 -33.35
CA LEU A 462 2.51 -5.85 -33.57
C LEU A 462 2.37 -5.69 -35.09
N LYS A 463 1.55 -6.52 -35.74
CA LYS A 463 1.01 -6.20 -37.05
C LYS A 463 0.15 -4.97 -36.80
N ARG A 464 0.73 -3.78 -37.03
CA ARG A 464 -0.01 -2.54 -37.29
C ARG A 464 -0.94 -2.81 -38.48
N SER A 465 -2.10 -3.40 -38.21
CA SER A 465 -3.21 -3.44 -39.13
C SER A 465 -3.95 -2.12 -39.01
N LEU A 466 -3.34 -1.08 -39.58
CA LEU A 466 -4.06 0.11 -40.01
C LEU A 466 -5.00 -0.31 -41.15
N THR A 467 -6.20 -0.76 -40.79
CA THR A 467 -7.36 -0.71 -41.66
C THR A 467 -8.59 -0.42 -40.82
N SER A 468 -8.78 0.88 -40.59
CA SER A 468 -10.10 1.48 -40.62
C SER A 468 -10.92 0.84 -41.74
N LYS A 469 -11.94 0.07 -41.36
CA LYS A 469 -13.13 -0.20 -42.17
C LYS A 469 -14.27 -0.60 -41.26
N SER A 470 -15.09 0.40 -40.98
CA SER A 470 -16.53 0.30 -40.77
C SER A 470 -17.16 -0.96 -41.38
N ARG A 471 -17.93 -1.69 -40.59
CA ARG A 471 -19.19 -2.37 -40.95
C ARG A 471 -19.74 -3.03 -39.69
N LEU A 472 -20.78 -2.45 -39.08
CA LEU A 472 -22.17 -2.88 -39.32
C LEU A 472 -22.31 -4.40 -39.40
N ASN A 473 -22.75 -5.02 -38.30
CA ASN A 473 -23.96 -5.84 -38.31
C ASN A 473 -24.42 -6.14 -36.88
N ARG A 474 -25.38 -5.30 -36.46
CA ARG A 474 -26.32 -5.54 -35.38
C ARG A 474 -27.33 -6.56 -35.93
N TYR A 475 -27.33 -7.79 -35.39
CA TYR A 475 -28.38 -8.76 -35.72
C TYR A 475 -29.67 -8.37 -35.00
N VAL A 476 -30.72 -8.38 -35.81
CA VAL A 476 -32.08 -7.91 -35.57
C VAL A 476 -32.81 -8.91 -34.68
N HIS A 477 -33.47 -8.41 -33.64
CA HIS A 477 -34.62 -9.11 -33.04
C HIS A 477 -35.85 -8.67 -33.83
N GLU A 478 -36.40 -9.60 -34.62
CA GLU A 478 -37.70 -9.46 -35.26
C GLU A 478 -38.78 -9.36 -34.17
N GLN A 479 -39.59 -8.31 -34.23
CA GLN A 479 -40.98 -8.39 -33.81
C GLN A 479 -41.84 -7.42 -34.62
N ASP A 480 -42.94 -8.01 -35.08
CA ASP A 480 -43.97 -7.47 -35.96
C ASP A 480 -44.49 -6.09 -35.55
N THR A 481 -44.74 -5.24 -36.55
CA THR A 481 -46.03 -4.55 -36.69
C THR A 481 -46.17 -4.00 -38.10
N ALA A 482 -47.29 -4.35 -38.71
CA ALA A 482 -47.69 -4.00 -40.05
C ALA A 482 -48.23 -2.55 -40.16
N ASP A 483 -48.09 -2.01 -41.36
CA ASP A 483 -48.91 -0.99 -42.03
C ASP A 483 -49.26 0.30 -41.28
N LEU A 484 -48.75 1.43 -41.78
CA LEU A 484 -49.58 2.39 -42.52
C LEU A 484 -48.73 3.45 -43.22
N THR A 485 -49.13 3.71 -44.46
CA THR A 485 -48.60 4.69 -45.42
C THR A 485 -48.93 6.13 -45.02
N LYS A 486 -47.98 7.06 -45.19
CA LYS A 486 -48.13 8.32 -45.96
C LYS A 486 -46.92 9.24 -45.85
N GLU A 487 -46.52 9.74 -47.01
CA GLU A 487 -45.60 10.85 -47.22
C GLU A 487 -46.07 12.13 -46.51
N GLN A 488 -45.14 12.89 -45.93
CA GLN A 488 -44.97 14.31 -46.25
C GLN A 488 -43.64 14.84 -45.71
N ARG A 489 -42.87 15.46 -46.62
CA ARG A 489 -41.70 16.28 -46.36
C ARG A 489 -42.13 17.60 -45.74
N THR A 490 -41.47 18.01 -44.65
CA THR A 490 -41.27 19.42 -44.30
C THR A 490 -39.88 19.59 -43.66
N THR A 491 -39.30 20.75 -43.92
CA THR A 491 -37.94 21.24 -43.63
C THR A 491 -37.63 21.40 -42.13
N PRO A 492 -36.34 21.48 -41.74
CA PRO A 492 -35.95 21.78 -40.37
C PRO A 492 -35.83 23.30 -40.15
N ASP A 493 -36.62 23.83 -39.22
CA ASP A 493 -36.41 25.15 -38.63
C ASP A 493 -35.75 25.02 -37.24
N GLU A 494 -34.82 25.94 -37.08
CA GLU A 494 -34.00 26.38 -35.95
C GLU A 494 -34.59 26.18 -34.54
N TYR A 495 -33.77 25.65 -33.62
CA TYR A 495 -33.91 25.88 -32.18
C TYR A 495 -32.67 26.64 -31.69
N ILE A 496 -32.90 27.89 -31.34
CA ILE A 496 -32.09 28.71 -30.45
C ILE A 496 -32.67 28.47 -29.05
N GLU A 497 -31.86 28.00 -28.10
CA GLU A 497 -32.21 28.05 -26.69
C GLU A 497 -31.24 28.98 -25.97
N ASP A 498 -31.84 30.08 -25.51
CA ASP A 498 -31.28 31.09 -24.64
C ASP A 498 -30.89 30.48 -23.28
N ARG A 499 -29.68 30.80 -22.82
CA ARG A 499 -29.23 30.53 -21.46
C ARG A 499 -29.23 31.84 -20.68
N ASP A 500 -30.30 32.04 -19.92
CA ASP A 500 -30.39 33.10 -18.91
C ASP A 500 -29.40 32.83 -17.78
N SER A 501 -28.46 33.77 -17.61
CA SER A 501 -27.62 33.94 -16.43
C SER A 501 -28.39 34.75 -15.40
N ALA A 502 -28.73 34.14 -14.27
CA ALA A 502 -29.15 34.86 -13.07
C ALA A 502 -27.95 35.03 -12.15
N ASP A 503 -27.60 36.30 -11.96
CA ASP A 503 -26.77 36.82 -10.88
C ASP A 503 -27.47 36.56 -9.53
N ASP A 504 -26.72 36.04 -8.55
CA ASP A 504 -27.06 36.18 -7.14
C ASP A 504 -25.78 36.65 -6.43
N ASP A 505 -25.71 37.98 -6.29
CA ASP A 505 -24.91 38.70 -5.30
C ASP A 505 -25.55 38.45 -3.93
N ASP A 506 -24.76 38.08 -2.92
CA ASP A 506 -25.04 38.38 -1.52
C ASP A 506 -23.71 38.56 -0.78
N ASP A 507 -23.36 39.83 -0.60
CA ASP A 507 -22.48 40.35 0.44
C ASP A 507 -23.12 40.11 1.82
N ASP A 508 -22.29 39.85 2.83
CA ASP A 508 -22.45 40.16 4.27
C ASP A 508 -21.40 39.32 5.04
N GLU A 509 -20.77 39.72 6.13
CA GLU A 509 -20.48 41.00 6.77
C GLU A 509 -19.36 40.68 7.80
N ASP A 510 -18.52 41.68 8.07
CA ASP A 510 -17.56 41.81 9.18
C ASP A 510 -17.86 41.03 10.48
N TYR A 511 -16.85 40.33 11.03
CA TYR A 511 -16.61 40.29 12.48
C TYR A 511 -15.10 40.29 12.79
N PHE A 512 -14.74 41.16 13.73
CA PHE A 512 -13.42 41.52 14.26
C PHE A 512 -12.48 40.37 14.64
#